data_AF-A0A9D5R9T0-F1
#
_entry.id   AF-A0A9D5R9T0-F1
#
_cell.length_a   1.000
_cell.length_b   1.000
_cell.length_c   1.000
_cell.angle_alpha   90.00
_cell.angle_beta   90.00
_cell.angle_gamma   90.00
#
_symmetry.space_group_name_H-M   'P 1'
#
loop_
_entity.id
_entity.type
_entity.pdbx_description
1 polymer ?
#
loop_
_entity_poly.entity_id
_entity_poly.type
_entity_poly.pdbx_seq_one_letter_code
_entity_poly.pdbx_strand_id
1 'polypeptide(L)'
;MKITLYRIILIIFAVASLAFITYNSLQTAEQSTEMSNGVSTVIAEVIVPDFDKMNEPQKQEVVTKISIPVREIAHALEFASLAFFIALFAFTLPFQYGRYPVAMVITLLFGFAFALFDEWIQSFVSGRGTQWVDVWVDCSGVIAGIIFALVVDIIGMGVVVRRRQRKRFR
;
A
#
# COMPACT_ATOMS: atom_id res chain seq x y z
N MET A 1 -20.68 -16.72 -12.56
CA MET A 1 -20.23 -17.18 -11.22
C MET A 1 -18.75 -16.91 -10.94
N LYS A 2 -17.79 -17.34 -11.78
CA LYS A 2 -16.34 -17.15 -11.51
C LYS A 2 -15.89 -15.68 -11.40
N ILE A 3 -16.37 -14.79 -12.29
CA ILE A 3 -16.00 -13.36 -12.26
C ILE A 3 -16.63 -12.60 -11.07
N THR A 4 -17.86 -12.94 -10.69
CA THR A 4 -18.54 -12.35 -9.53
C THR A 4 -17.82 -12.75 -8.24
N LEU A 5 -17.44 -14.01 -8.08
CA LEU A 5 -16.66 -14.48 -6.93
C LEU A 5 -15.30 -13.76 -6.85
N TYR A 6 -14.60 -13.62 -7.98
CA TYR A 6 -13.33 -12.87 -8.03
C TYR A 6 -13.50 -11.42 -7.58
N ARG A 7 -14.55 -10.73 -8.05
CA ARG A 7 -14.88 -9.37 -7.60
C ARG A 7 -15.16 -9.28 -6.11
N ILE A 8 -15.91 -10.24 -5.56
CA ILE A 8 -16.19 -10.29 -4.11
C ILE A 8 -14.90 -10.43 -3.32
N ILE A 9 -14.00 -11.32 -3.73
CA ILE A 9 -12.70 -11.50 -3.07
C ILE A 9 -11.88 -10.20 -3.10
N LEU A 10 -11.81 -9.52 -4.25
CA LEU A 10 -11.09 -8.25 -4.37
C LEU A 10 -11.68 -7.16 -3.47
N ILE A 11 -13.01 -7.07 -3.38
CA ILE A 11 -13.68 -6.11 -2.50
C ILE A 11 -13.35 -6.42 -1.03
N ILE A 12 -13.39 -7.69 -0.63
CA ILE A 12 -13.03 -8.09 0.74
C ILE A 12 -11.61 -7.63 1.07
N PHE A 13 -10.64 -7.87 0.18
CA PHE A 13 -9.26 -7.43 0.41
C PHE A 13 -9.13 -5.90 0.41
N ALA A 14 -9.81 -5.18 -0.49
CA ALA A 14 -9.81 -3.72 -0.49
C ALA A 14 -10.38 -3.14 0.81
N VAL A 15 -11.50 -3.69 1.31
CA VAL A 15 -12.10 -3.29 2.58
C VAL A 15 -11.18 -3.64 3.76
N ALA A 16 -10.52 -4.80 3.72
CA ALA A 16 -9.54 -5.17 4.74
C ALA A 16 -8.34 -4.19 4.76
N SER A 17 -7.84 -3.78 3.59
CA SER A 17 -6.80 -2.76 3.48
C SER A 17 -7.26 -1.41 4.06
N LEU A 18 -8.48 -0.95 3.74
CA LEU A 18 -9.05 0.28 4.31
C LEU A 18 -9.15 0.21 5.83
N ALA A 19 -9.66 -0.90 6.35
CA ALA A 19 -9.79 -1.12 7.79
C ALA A 19 -8.42 -1.13 8.48
N PHE A 20 -7.41 -1.74 7.84
CA PHE A 20 -6.05 -1.79 8.35
C PHE A 20 -5.40 -0.41 8.40
N ILE A 21 -5.48 0.36 7.30
CA ILE A 21 -4.96 1.75 7.25
C ILE A 21 -5.62 2.58 8.35
N THR A 22 -6.96 2.59 8.40
CA THR A 22 -7.70 3.38 9.41
C THR A 22 -7.35 2.95 10.83
N TYR A 23 -7.15 1.65 11.07
CA TYR A 23 -6.72 1.14 12.37
C TYR A 23 -5.33 1.68 12.76
N ASN A 24 -4.36 1.67 11.84
CA ASN A 24 -3.02 2.22 12.08
C ASN A 24 -3.04 3.73 12.28
N SER A 25 -3.92 4.45 11.58
CA SER A 25 -4.04 5.90 11.65
C SER A 25 -4.70 6.39 12.94
N LEU A 26 -5.50 5.55 13.60
CA LEU A 26 -6.05 5.83 14.93
C LEU A 26 -5.06 5.52 16.07
N GLN A 27 -3.92 4.89 15.80
CA GLN A 27 -2.90 4.63 16.82
C GLN A 27 -2.10 5.90 17.13
N THR A 28 -1.77 6.08 18.42
CA THR A 28 -0.96 7.20 18.88
C THR A 28 0.43 7.18 18.25
N ALA A 29 1.10 8.33 18.21
CA ALA A 29 2.46 8.39 17.70
C ALA A 29 3.42 7.50 18.49
N GLU A 30 3.19 7.32 19.80
CA GLU A 30 3.97 6.42 20.65
C GLU A 30 3.83 4.96 20.23
N GLN A 31 2.59 4.47 20.06
CA GLN A 31 2.31 3.09 19.62
C GLN A 31 2.89 2.80 18.23
N SER A 32 2.72 3.75 17.30
CA SER A 32 3.26 3.64 15.95
C SER A 32 4.80 3.64 15.92
N THR A 33 5.41 4.46 16.77
CA THR A 33 6.88 4.53 16.90
C THR A 33 7.42 3.25 17.52
N GLU A 34 6.77 2.68 18.54
CA GLU A 34 7.17 1.41 19.16
C GLU A 34 7.17 0.27 18.13
N MET A 35 6.11 0.14 17.34
CA MET A 35 6.03 -0.88 16.29
C MET A 35 7.12 -0.69 15.22
N SER A 36 7.34 0.55 14.79
CA SER A 36 8.37 0.87 13.79
C SER A 36 9.78 0.67 14.34
N ASN A 37 10.02 0.95 15.62
CA ASN A 37 11.30 0.72 16.30
C ASN A 37 11.64 -0.77 16.38
N GLY A 38 10.66 -1.65 16.57
CA GLY A 38 10.88 -3.09 16.51
C GLY A 38 11.44 -3.54 15.16
N VAL A 39 10.79 -3.13 14.07
CA VAL A 39 11.27 -3.42 12.69
C VAL A 39 12.61 -2.75 12.43
N SER A 40 12.80 -1.52 12.90
CA SER A 40 14.01 -0.73 12.67
C SER A 40 15.23 -1.28 13.41
N THR A 41 15.03 -1.87 14.57
CA THR A 41 16.09 -2.59 15.31
C THR A 41 16.58 -3.77 14.49
N VAL A 42 15.67 -4.59 13.94
CA VAL A 42 16.04 -5.72 13.06
C VAL A 42 16.78 -5.25 11.81
N ILE A 43 16.32 -4.14 11.19
CA ILE A 43 17.00 -3.56 10.03
C ILE A 43 18.40 -3.04 10.42
N ALA A 44 18.53 -2.39 11.58
CA ALA A 44 19.80 -1.86 12.07
C ALA A 44 20.82 -2.98 12.33
N GLU A 45 20.41 -4.08 12.95
CA GLU A 45 21.26 -5.26 13.19
C GLU A 45 21.82 -5.86 11.88
N VAL A 46 21.07 -5.77 10.78
CA VAL A 46 21.48 -6.32 9.49
C VAL A 46 22.36 -5.36 8.69
N ILE A 47 22.05 -4.05 8.74
CA ILE A 47 22.63 -3.06 7.81
C ILE A 47 23.74 -2.24 8.45
N VAL A 48 23.71 -2.00 9.77
CA VAL A 48 24.65 -1.12 10.46
C VAL A 48 25.83 -1.93 11.00
N PRO A 49 27.06 -1.71 10.51
CA PRO A 49 28.23 -2.39 11.03
C PRO A 49 28.44 -2.10 12.52
N ASP A 50 28.81 -3.13 13.28
CA ASP A 50 29.09 -3.04 14.72
C ASP A 50 27.91 -2.49 15.56
N PHE A 51 26.67 -2.59 15.08
CA PHE A 51 25.47 -2.15 15.82
C PHE A 51 25.41 -2.76 17.22
N ASP A 52 25.70 -4.06 17.36
CA ASP A 52 25.71 -4.76 18.64
C ASP A 52 26.71 -4.19 19.66
N LYS A 53 27.79 -3.56 19.17
CA LYS A 53 28.87 -2.99 19.99
C LYS A 53 28.61 -1.52 20.37
N MET A 54 27.57 -0.90 19.83
CA MET A 54 27.21 0.49 20.16
C MET A 54 26.60 0.57 21.57
N ASN A 55 26.75 1.74 22.21
CA ASN A 55 26.10 1.99 23.49
C ASN A 55 24.59 2.19 23.29
N GLU A 56 23.79 1.91 24.32
CA GLU A 56 22.32 2.03 24.25
C GLU A 56 21.80 3.39 23.72
N PRO A 57 22.38 4.56 24.09
CA PRO A 57 21.95 5.84 23.52
C PRO A 57 22.21 5.95 22.01
N GLN A 58 23.33 5.38 21.54
CA GLN A 58 23.69 5.39 20.11
C GLN A 58 22.78 4.45 19.31
N LYS A 59 22.46 3.27 19.87
CA LYS A 59 21.49 2.35 19.28
C LYS A 59 20.13 3.01 19.13
N GLN A 60 19.62 3.66 20.18
CA GLN A 60 18.35 4.37 20.12
C GLN A 60 18.33 5.48 19.08
N GLU A 61 19.42 6.24 18.94
CA GLU A 61 19.51 7.29 17.92
C GLU A 61 19.44 6.70 16.49
N VAL A 62 20.18 5.62 16.23
CA VAL A 62 20.17 4.91 14.94
C VAL A 62 18.79 4.33 14.63
N VAL A 63 18.19 3.63 15.60
CA VAL A 63 16.85 3.05 15.46
C VAL A 63 15.81 4.13 15.18
N THR A 64 15.87 5.26 15.89
CA THR A 64 14.95 6.40 15.67
C THR A 64 15.09 6.99 14.26
N LYS A 65 16.32 7.08 13.74
CA LYS A 65 16.56 7.57 12.37
C LYS A 65 16.03 6.60 11.30
N ILE A 66 16.04 5.30 11.57
CA ILE A 66 15.53 4.26 10.66
C ILE A 66 14.01 4.14 10.78
N SER A 67 13.43 4.37 11.96
CA SER A 67 12.01 4.15 12.21
C SER A 67 11.09 5.13 11.49
N ILE A 68 11.53 6.37 11.30
CA ILE A 68 10.81 7.35 10.50
C ILE A 68 10.60 6.84 9.06
N PRO A 69 11.64 6.58 8.23
CA PRO A 69 11.43 6.12 6.87
C PRO A 69 10.78 4.73 6.79
N VAL A 70 11.00 3.84 7.76
CA VAL A 70 10.31 2.54 7.81
C VAL A 70 8.80 2.73 7.92
N ARG A 71 8.36 3.66 8.77
CA ARG A 71 6.94 3.98 8.94
C ARG A 71 6.35 4.56 7.66
N GLU A 72 7.01 5.54 7.05
CA GLU A 72 6.53 6.18 5.82
C GLU A 72 6.43 5.17 4.66
N ILE A 73 7.40 4.25 4.54
CA ILE A 73 7.36 3.16 3.55
C ILE A 73 6.23 2.18 3.86
N ALA A 74 5.97 1.87 5.13
CA ALA A 74 4.86 0.99 5.52
C ALA A 74 3.51 1.58 5.11
N HIS A 75 3.26 2.87 5.38
CA HIS A 75 2.05 3.56 4.94
C HIS A 75 1.93 3.55 3.40
N ALA A 76 2.99 3.90 2.67
CA ALA A 76 2.99 3.81 1.22
C ALA A 76 2.68 2.39 0.69
N LEU A 77 3.17 1.34 1.35
CA LEU A 77 2.87 -0.05 0.99
C LEU A 77 1.41 -0.43 1.29
N GLU A 78 0.83 0.07 2.37
CA GLU A 78 -0.59 -0.12 2.68
C GLU A 78 -1.47 0.52 1.60
N PHE A 79 -1.17 1.76 1.20
CA PHE A 79 -1.84 2.45 0.10
C PHE A 79 -1.62 1.77 -1.26
N ALA A 80 -0.42 1.22 -1.51
CA ALA A 80 -0.16 0.41 -2.69
C ALA A 80 -1.03 -0.85 -2.73
N SER A 81 -1.17 -1.54 -1.60
CA SER A 81 -2.03 -2.73 -1.46
C SER A 81 -3.51 -2.39 -1.72
N LEU A 82 -4.00 -1.31 -1.11
CA LEU A 82 -5.36 -0.79 -1.34
C LEU A 82 -5.60 -0.49 -2.82
N ALA A 83 -4.73 0.31 -3.43
CA ALA A 83 -4.83 0.71 -4.82
C ALA A 83 -4.75 -0.49 -5.77
N PHE A 84 -3.91 -1.48 -5.45
CA PHE A 84 -3.80 -2.72 -6.22
C PHE A 84 -5.14 -3.46 -6.31
N PHE A 85 -5.82 -3.69 -5.18
CA PHE A 85 -7.10 -4.40 -5.16
C PHE A 85 -8.21 -3.61 -5.85
N ILE A 86 -8.27 -2.29 -5.64
CA ILE A 86 -9.25 -1.41 -6.28
C ILE A 86 -9.03 -1.36 -7.80
N ALA A 87 -7.78 -1.23 -8.25
CA ALA A 87 -7.46 -1.21 -9.68
C ALA A 87 -7.83 -2.53 -10.36
N LEU A 88 -7.47 -3.68 -9.77
CA LEU A 88 -7.88 -4.99 -10.29
C LEU A 88 -9.40 -5.12 -10.36
N PHE A 89 -10.12 -4.65 -9.35
CA PHE A 89 -11.58 -4.66 -9.35
C PHE A 89 -12.13 -3.79 -10.48
N ALA A 90 -11.63 -2.56 -10.60
CA ALA A 90 -12.04 -1.60 -11.62
C ALA A 90 -11.76 -2.12 -13.05
N PHE A 91 -10.65 -2.83 -13.27
CA PHE A 91 -10.35 -3.46 -14.57
C PHE A 91 -11.36 -4.54 -14.98
N THR A 92 -12.08 -5.13 -14.02
CA THR A 92 -13.16 -6.08 -14.33
C THR A 92 -14.46 -5.41 -14.77
N LEU A 93 -14.63 -4.10 -14.56
CA LEU A 93 -15.87 -3.38 -14.86
C LEU A 93 -16.02 -3.17 -16.38
N PRO A 94 -17.25 -3.22 -16.92
CA PRO A 94 -17.51 -3.10 -18.35
C PRO A 94 -17.49 -1.64 -18.80
N PHE A 95 -16.33 -0.97 -18.70
CA PHE A 95 -16.14 0.35 -19.29
C PHE A 95 -16.05 0.23 -20.81
N GLN A 96 -16.89 0.99 -21.53
CA GLN A 96 -17.04 0.85 -22.99
C GLN A 96 -15.78 1.26 -23.75
N TYR A 97 -15.22 2.43 -23.43
CA TYR A 97 -14.01 2.98 -24.03
C TYR A 97 -13.01 3.36 -22.94
N GLY A 98 -11.72 3.08 -23.16
CA GLY A 98 -10.67 3.50 -22.23
C GLY A 98 -10.70 2.83 -20.86
N ARG A 99 -11.07 1.53 -20.78
CA ARG A 99 -11.24 0.82 -19.49
C ARG A 99 -10.08 0.98 -18.51
N TYR A 100 -8.84 0.89 -19.00
CA TYR A 100 -7.64 1.02 -18.18
C TYR A 100 -7.43 2.46 -17.72
N PRO A 101 -7.38 3.47 -18.62
CA PRO A 101 -7.32 4.87 -18.21
C PRO A 101 -8.40 5.27 -17.20
N VAL A 102 -9.66 4.90 -17.45
CA VAL A 102 -10.79 5.24 -16.57
C VAL A 102 -10.63 4.57 -15.20
N ALA A 103 -10.33 3.27 -15.17
CA ALA A 103 -10.09 2.56 -13.91
C ALA A 103 -8.91 3.16 -13.13
N MET A 104 -7.79 3.45 -13.80
CA MET A 104 -6.61 4.05 -13.18
C MET A 104 -6.93 5.42 -12.59
N VAL A 105 -7.64 6.28 -13.32
CA VAL A 105 -8.05 7.60 -12.81
C VAL A 105 -8.98 7.48 -11.60
N ILE A 106 -9.96 6.58 -11.64
CA ILE A 106 -10.85 6.35 -10.49
C ILE A 106 -10.05 5.87 -9.27
N THR A 107 -9.14 4.92 -9.46
CA THR A 107 -8.28 4.42 -8.36
C THR A 107 -7.35 5.51 -7.82
N LEU A 108 -6.76 6.33 -8.70
CA LEU A 108 -5.91 7.46 -8.29
C LEU A 108 -6.70 8.48 -7.46
N LEU A 109 -7.87 8.90 -7.94
CA LEU A 109 -8.71 9.87 -7.25
C LEU A 109 -9.19 9.33 -5.90
N PHE A 110 -9.59 8.06 -5.85
CA PHE A 110 -9.97 7.41 -4.61
C PHE A 110 -8.81 7.32 -3.63
N GLY A 111 -7.64 6.84 -4.08
CA GLY A 111 -6.45 6.72 -3.24
C GLY A 111 -5.96 8.06 -2.71
N PHE A 112 -5.93 9.09 -3.56
CA PHE A 112 -5.60 10.46 -3.17
C PHE A 112 -6.59 11.01 -2.13
N ALA A 113 -7.89 10.86 -2.36
CA ALA A 113 -8.91 11.28 -1.41
C ALA A 113 -8.78 10.53 -0.07
N PHE A 114 -8.43 9.25 -0.10
CA PHE A 114 -8.24 8.46 1.11
C PHE A 114 -6.95 8.83 1.85
N ALA A 115 -5.86 9.17 1.16
CA ALA A 115 -4.64 9.70 1.79
C ALA A 115 -4.90 11.03 2.51
N LEU A 116 -5.71 11.92 1.89
CA LEU A 116 -6.16 13.14 2.55
C LEU A 116 -7.05 12.85 3.77
N PHE A 117 -7.94 11.86 3.66
CA PHE A 117 -8.80 11.45 4.76
C PHE A 117 -8.00 10.84 5.92
N ASP A 118 -6.94 10.10 5.59
CA ASP A 118 -6.05 9.50 6.56
C ASP A 118 -5.32 10.55 7.40
N GLU A 119 -4.65 11.50 6.74
CA GLU A 119 -4.02 12.65 7.39
C GLU A 119 -5.02 13.49 8.21
N TRP A 120 -6.23 13.64 7.68
CA TRP A 120 -7.29 14.34 8.41
C TRP A 120 -7.65 13.62 9.71
N ILE A 121 -7.79 12.29 9.71
CA ILE A 121 -8.02 11.52 10.94
C ILE A 121 -6.81 11.59 11.87
N GLN A 122 -5.60 11.41 11.35
CA GLN A 122 -4.37 11.46 12.14
C GLN A 122 -4.20 12.81 12.84
N SER A 123 -4.69 13.91 12.26
CA SER A 123 -4.68 15.25 12.88
C SER A 123 -5.41 15.33 14.23
N PHE A 124 -6.34 14.41 14.50
CA PHE A 124 -7.05 14.32 15.77
C PHE A 124 -6.37 13.41 16.79
N VAL A 125 -5.30 12.72 16.41
CA VAL A 125 -4.57 11.77 17.26
C VAL A 125 -3.37 12.47 17.91
N SER A 126 -3.19 12.25 19.21
CA SER A 126 -2.12 12.89 19.98
C SER A 126 -0.73 12.48 19.49
N GLY A 127 0.14 13.48 19.31
CA GLY A 127 1.54 13.30 18.93
C GLY A 127 1.77 12.99 17.45
N ARG A 128 0.72 12.86 16.63
CA ARG A 128 0.83 12.77 15.16
C ARG A 128 0.92 14.18 14.59
N GLY A 129 1.95 14.44 13.79
CA GLY A 129 2.06 15.67 13.01
C GLY A 129 1.57 15.39 11.61
N THR A 130 0.71 16.24 11.07
CA THR A 130 0.29 16.12 9.67
C THR A 130 1.27 16.85 8.77
N GLN A 131 1.73 16.19 7.72
CA GLN A 131 2.58 16.82 6.72
C GLN A 131 2.07 16.53 5.32
N TRP A 132 2.14 17.56 4.46
CA TRP A 132 1.84 17.38 3.04
C TRP A 132 2.75 16.32 2.39
N VAL A 133 3.97 16.14 2.92
CA VAL A 133 4.92 15.14 2.45
C VAL A 133 4.35 13.72 2.61
N ASP A 134 3.67 13.45 3.71
CA ASP A 134 3.12 12.13 4.04
C ASP A 134 2.02 11.75 3.03
N VAL A 135 1.13 12.70 2.69
CA VAL A 135 0.15 12.54 1.59
C VAL A 135 0.82 12.18 0.27
N TRP A 136 1.92 12.85 -0.09
CA TRP A 136 2.62 12.59 -1.35
C TRP A 136 3.29 11.21 -1.36
N VAL A 137 3.83 10.77 -0.23
CA VAL A 137 4.41 9.44 -0.06
C VAL A 137 3.32 8.37 -0.23
N ASP A 138 2.18 8.52 0.41
CA ASP A 138 1.05 7.60 0.25
C ASP A 138 0.52 7.56 -1.19
N CYS A 139 0.44 8.72 -1.84
CA CYS A 139 0.07 8.82 -3.25
C CYS A 139 1.07 8.10 -4.16
N SER A 140 2.36 8.10 -3.83
CA SER A 140 3.36 7.31 -4.55
C SER A 140 3.09 5.81 -4.42
N GLY A 141 2.65 5.38 -3.22
CA GLY A 141 2.15 4.04 -2.96
C GLY A 141 0.96 3.68 -3.84
N VAL A 142 -0.05 4.54 -3.90
CA VAL A 142 -1.23 4.37 -4.77
C VAL A 142 -0.82 4.17 -6.24
N ILE A 143 0.08 5.00 -6.76
CA ILE A 143 0.58 4.87 -8.13
C ILE A 143 1.29 3.53 -8.33
N ALA A 144 2.17 3.13 -7.40
CA ALA A 144 2.87 1.86 -7.45
C ALA A 144 1.89 0.66 -7.47
N GLY A 145 0.85 0.70 -6.64
CA GLY A 145 -0.21 -0.32 -6.59
C GLY A 145 -0.97 -0.45 -7.91
N ILE A 146 -1.30 0.68 -8.56
CA ILE A 146 -1.96 0.69 -9.87
C ILE A 146 -1.07 0.09 -10.96
N ILE A 147 0.21 0.49 -11.00
CA ILE A 147 1.17 -0.05 -11.97
C ILE A 147 1.30 -1.56 -11.77
N PHE A 148 1.41 -2.03 -10.54
CA PHE A 148 1.52 -3.45 -10.23
C PHE A 148 0.26 -4.22 -10.65
N ALA A 149 -0.95 -3.68 -10.40
CA ALA A 149 -2.20 -4.26 -10.85
C ALA A 149 -2.26 -4.37 -12.38
N LEU A 150 -1.80 -3.34 -13.09
CA LEU A 150 -1.76 -3.34 -14.56
C LEU A 150 -0.83 -4.45 -15.10
N VAL A 151 0.35 -4.60 -14.51
CA VAL A 151 1.29 -5.67 -14.87
C VAL A 151 0.67 -7.05 -14.64
N VAL A 152 0.05 -7.27 -13.48
CA VAL A 152 -0.62 -8.53 -13.13
C VAL A 152 -1.75 -8.86 -14.12
N ASP A 153 -2.59 -7.87 -14.45
CA ASP A 153 -3.71 -8.06 -15.38
C ASP A 153 -3.23 -8.36 -16.81
N ILE A 154 -2.21 -7.65 -17.31
CA ILE A 154 -1.61 -7.89 -18.63
C ILE A 154 -1.02 -9.31 -18.71
N ILE A 155 -0.25 -9.72 -17.70
CA ILE A 155 0.33 -11.06 -17.65
C ILE A 155 -0.78 -12.12 -17.58
N GLY A 156 -1.78 -11.92 -16.72
CA GLY A 156 -2.92 -12.82 -16.54
C GLY A 156 -3.70 -13.02 -17.84
N MET A 157 -4.06 -11.93 -18.53
CA MET A 157 -4.69 -11.98 -19.85
C MET A 157 -3.81 -12.67 -20.89
N GLY A 158 -2.50 -12.38 -20.92
CA GLY A 158 -1.55 -13.01 -21.82
C GLY A 158 -1.52 -14.53 -21.67
N VAL A 159 -1.58 -15.03 -20.43
CA VAL A 159 -1.68 -16.47 -20.13
C VAL A 159 -3.01 -17.06 -20.62
N VAL A 160 -4.13 -16.36 -20.40
CA VAL A 160 -5.46 -16.81 -20.85
C VAL A 160 -5.55 -16.90 -22.37
N VAL A 161 -5.02 -15.92 -23.10
CA VAL A 161 -5.00 -15.90 -24.58
C VAL A 161 -4.17 -17.07 -25.11
N ARG A 162 -2.97 -17.31 -24.57
CA ARG A 162 -2.12 -18.46 -24.96
C ARG A 162 -2.80 -19.81 -24.70
N ARG A 163 -3.53 -19.95 -23.59
CA ARG A 163 -4.31 -21.17 -23.28
C ARG A 163 -5.47 -21.39 -24.25
N ARG A 164 -6.17 -20.33 -24.68
CA ARG A 164 -7.24 -20.41 -25.68
C ARG A 164 -6.70 -20.82 -27.05
N GLN A 165 -5.55 -20.31 -27.47
CA GLN A 165 -4.92 -20.71 -28.73
C GLN A 165 -4.51 -22.18 -28.72
N ARG A 166 -3.87 -22.68 -27.66
CA ARG A 166 -3.50 -24.12 -27.55
C ARG A 166 -4.70 -25.07 -27.58
N LYS A 167 -5.86 -24.67 -27.05
CA LYS A 167 -7.09 -25.47 -27.12
C LYS A 167 -7.77 -25.45 -28.50
N ARG A 168 -7.44 -24.47 -29.35
CA ARG A 168 -8.00 -24.36 -30.71
C ARG A 168 -7.25 -25.21 -31.74
N PHE A 169 -6.03 -25.64 -31.42
CA PHE A 169 -5.17 -26.51 -32.25
C PHE A 169 -5.14 -27.98 -31.77
N ARG A 170 -6.03 -28.35 -30.85
CA ARG A 170 -6.33 -29.73 -30.47
C ARG A 170 -7.76 -30.03 -30.85
#